data_AF-A0AAD2Y4Z7-F1
#
_entry.id   AF-A0AAD2Y4Z7-F1
#
_cell.length_a   1.000
_cell.length_b   1.000
_cell.length_c   1.000
_cell.angle_alpha   90.00
_cell.angle_beta   90.00
_cell.angle_gamma   90.00
#
_symmetry.space_group_name_H-M   'P 1'
#
loop_
_entity.id
_entity.type
_entity.pdbx_description
1 polymer ?
#
loop_
_entity_poly.entity_id
_entity_poly.type
_entity_poly.pdbx_seq_one_letter_code
_entity_poly.pdbx_strand_id
1 'polypeptide(L)' 'MESHLVRIINRLDAMTKDGGNLKRNFERDGVVVAEVTYSYDEENGSVFTLRDVAARETYTFDSIDLIAMEIYELLY' A
#
# COMPACT_ATOMS: atom_id res chain seq x y z
N MET A 1 0.50 4.71 22.18
CA MET A 1 0.24 3.58 21.26
C MET A 1 -0.12 4.21 19.94
N GLU A 2 0.66 3.99 18.90
CA GLU A 2 0.41 4.60 17.58
C GLU A 2 -0.62 3.75 16.83
N SER A 3 -1.60 4.39 16.17
CA SER A 3 -2.64 3.69 15.43
C SER A 3 -2.05 2.82 14.31
N HIS A 4 -2.58 1.61 14.13
CA HIS A 4 -2.18 0.71 13.04
C HIS A 4 -2.36 1.38 11.67
N LEU A 5 -3.44 2.13 11.48
CA LEU A 5 -3.70 2.87 10.26
C LEU A 5 -2.64 3.96 10.01
N VAL A 6 -2.26 4.69 11.07
CA VAL A 6 -1.18 5.72 10.98
C VAL A 6 0.14 5.07 10.55
N ARG A 7 0.45 3.87 11.06
CA ARG A 7 1.66 3.13 10.64
C ARG A 7 1.62 2.71 9.18
N ILE A 8 0.45 2.32 8.67
CA ILE A 8 0.27 1.97 7.25
C ILE A 8 0.48 3.22 6.39
N ILE A 9 -0.19 4.33 6.72
CA ILE A 9 -0.05 5.61 6.01
C ILE A 9 1.41 6.07 6.00
N ASN A 10 2.10 6.04 7.14
CA ASN A 10 3.51 6.45 7.21
C ASN A 10 4.42 5.58 6.32
N ARG A 11 4.15 4.27 6.20
CA ARG A 11 4.91 3.39 5.29
C ARG A 11 4.62 3.70 3.82
N LEU A 12 3.36 4.01 3.47
CA LEU A 12 2.98 4.39 2.11
C LEU A 12 3.55 5.77 1.73
N ASP A 13 3.53 6.74 2.65
CA ASP A 13 4.13 8.06 2.45
C ASP A 13 5.65 7.99 2.28
N ALA A 14 6.32 7.05 2.95
CA ALA A 14 7.73 6.78 2.69
C ALA A 14 7.96 6.27 1.25
N MET A 15 7.04 5.45 0.70
CA MET A 15 7.16 4.97 -0.69
C MET A 15 7.08 6.10 -1.71
N THR A 16 6.28 7.15 -1.45
CA THR A 16 6.15 8.28 -2.38
C THR A 16 7.44 9.11 -2.44
N LYS A 17 8.16 9.19 -1.32
CA LYS A 17 9.45 9.92 -1.21
C LYS A 17 10.62 9.15 -1.80
N ASP A 18 10.53 7.83 -1.88
CA ASP A 18 11.58 6.97 -2.43
C ASP A 18 11.65 7.00 -3.98
N GLY A 19 10.79 7.77 -4.66
CA GLY A 19 10.91 8.06 -6.10
C GLY A 19 10.32 7.01 -7.05
N GLY A 20 9.49 6.09 -6.55
CA GLY A 20 8.86 5.04 -7.36
C GLY A 20 9.83 3.92 -7.76
N ASN A 21 9.29 2.72 -8.04
CA ASN A 21 9.98 1.44 -8.33
C ASN A 21 10.30 0.52 -7.14
N LEU A 22 9.92 0.87 -5.91
CA LEU A 22 10.09 -0.03 -4.78
C LEU A 22 8.77 -0.73 -4.41
N LYS A 23 8.81 -2.05 -4.41
CA LYS A 23 7.76 -2.91 -3.86
C LYS A 23 7.87 -2.94 -2.33
N ARG A 24 6.74 -2.91 -1.62
CA ARG A 24 6.65 -3.09 -0.17
C ARG A 24 5.67 -4.21 0.16
N ASN A 25 6.06 -5.09 1.07
CA ASN A 25 5.21 -6.16 1.57
C ASN A 25 4.57 -5.76 2.90
N PHE A 26 3.32 -6.15 3.08
CA PHE A 26 2.57 -6.09 4.33
C PHE A 26 2.26 -7.51 4.76
N GLU A 27 2.60 -7.81 6.01
CA GLU A 27 2.61 -9.17 6.55
C GLU A 27 1.74 -9.26 7.79
N ARG A 28 1.03 -10.38 7.91
CA ARG A 28 0.29 -10.80 9.10
C ARG A 28 0.79 -12.18 9.50
N ASP A 29 1.23 -12.33 10.75
CA ASP A 29 1.79 -13.59 11.29
C ASP A 29 2.91 -14.20 10.43
N GLY A 30 3.75 -13.34 9.84
CA GLY A 30 4.87 -13.73 8.97
C GLY A 30 4.45 -14.14 7.55
N VAL A 31 3.17 -14.02 7.19
CA VAL A 31 2.64 -14.28 5.85
C VAL A 31 2.39 -12.95 5.14
N VAL A 32 2.93 -12.80 3.93
CA VAL A 32 2.64 -11.65 3.07
C VAL A 32 1.19 -11.72 2.62
N VAL A 33 0.37 -10.76 3.04
CA VAL A 33 -1.04 -10.65 2.66
C VAL A 33 -1.24 -9.63 1.54
N ALA A 34 -0.39 -8.60 1.50
CA ALA A 34 -0.49 -7.50 0.56
C ALA A 34 0.89 -7.11 0.03
N GLU A 35 0.95 -6.86 -1.27
CA GLU A 35 2.12 -6.32 -1.95
C GLU A 35 1.76 -4.98 -2.58
N VAL A 36 2.50 -3.92 -2.26
CA VAL A 36 2.22 -2.57 -2.75
C VAL A 36 3.37 -2.10 -3.62
N THR A 37 3.02 -1.45 -4.73
CA THR A 37 3.94 -0.67 -5.56
C THR A 37 3.40 0.75 -5.73
N TYR A 38 4.31 1.69 -5.95
CA TYR A 38 4.00 3.09 -6.16
C TYR A 38 4.64 3.57 -7.46
N SER A 39 3.86 4.33 -8.23
CA SER A 39 4.30 5.09 -9.39
C SER A 39 3.71 6.50 -9.31
N TYR A 40 4.48 7.48 -9.76
CA TYR A 40 4.00 8.84 -9.98
C TYR A 40 4.04 9.15 -11.47
N ASP A 41 2.96 9.71 -11.98
CA ASP A 41 2.82 10.17 -13.36
C ASP A 41 2.29 11.61 -13.37
N GLU A 42 2.74 12.46 -14.31
CA GLU A 42 2.33 13.87 -14.34
C GLU A 42 0.84 14.05 -14.69
N GLU A 43 0.25 13.13 -15.46
CA GLU A 43 -1.15 13.17 -15.88
C GLU A 43 -2.08 12.57 -14.81
N ASN A 44 -1.67 11.45 -14.21
CA ASN A 44 -2.50 10.66 -13.29
C ASN A 44 -2.16 10.88 -11.80
N GLY A 45 -1.06 11.58 -11.51
CA GLY A 45 -0.57 11.81 -10.16
C GLY A 45 -0.01 10.55 -9.49
N SER A 46 -0.23 10.45 -8.18
CA SER A 46 0.19 9.31 -7.37
C SER A 46 -0.70 8.09 -7.62
N VAL A 47 -0.12 7.00 -8.09
CA VAL A 47 -0.83 5.73 -8.29
C VAL A 47 -0.19 4.66 -7.42
N PHE A 48 -1.00 4.07 -6.55
CA PHE A 48 -0.64 2.91 -5.75
C PHE A 48 -1.29 1.66 -6.34
N THR A 49 -0.52 0.60 -6.52
CA THR A 49 -1.03 -0.69 -6.94
C THR A 49 -0.87 -1.69 -5.80
N LEU A 50 -1.99 -2.22 -5.31
CA LEU A 50 -2.08 -3.24 -4.27
C LEU A 50 -2.39 -4.58 -4.91
N ARG A 51 -1.61 -5.61 -4.57
CA ARG A 51 -1.94 -7.00 -4.86
C ARG A 51 -2.35 -7.72 -3.59
N ASP A 52 -3.59 -8.18 -3.55
CA ASP A 52 -4.06 -9.16 -2.56
C ASP A 52 -3.49 -10.52 -2.95
N VAL A 53 -2.64 -11.05 -2.08
CA VAL A 53 -1.94 -12.33 -2.33
C VAL A 53 -2.90 -13.50 -2.28
N ALA A 54 -3.89 -13.47 -1.39
CA ALA A 54 -4.83 -14.57 -1.17
C ALA A 54 -5.89 -14.62 -2.27
N ALA A 55 -6.51 -13.48 -2.59
CA ALA A 55 -7.50 -13.38 -3.67
C ALA A 55 -6.85 -13.47 -5.07
N ARG A 56 -5.54 -13.21 -5.17
CA ARG A 56 -4.80 -13.09 -6.44
C ARG A 56 -5.35 -11.96 -7.32
N GLU A 57 -5.90 -10.93 -6.70
CA GLU A 57 -6.45 -9.75 -7.35
C GLU A 57 -5.49 -8.57 -7.22
N THR A 58 -5.68 -7.57 -8.09
CA THR A 58 -4.86 -6.35 -8.09
C THR A 58 -5.77 -5.15 -8.24
N TYR A 59 -5.57 -4.17 -7.37
CA TYR A 59 -6.35 -2.95 -7.30
C TYR A 59 -5.42 -1.74 -7.41
N THR A 60 -5.94 -0.67 -7.99
CA THR A 60 -5.21 0.59 -8.16
C THR A 60 -5.94 1.71 -7.42
N PHE A 61 -5.18 2.54 -6.72
CA PHE A 61 -5.69 3.64 -5.92
C PHE A 61 -4.92 4.92 -6.25
N ASP A 62 -5.65 6.03 -6.34
CA ASP A 62 -5.13 7.40 -6.49
C ASP A 62 -4.98 8.15 -5.15
N SER A 63 -5.53 7.57 -4.07
CA SER A 63 -5.51 8.13 -2.73
C SER A 63 -4.80 7.21 -1.74
N ILE A 64 -3.87 7.79 -0.98
CA ILE A 64 -3.14 7.12 0.09
C ILE A 64 -4.07 6.63 1.20
N ASP A 65 -5.16 7.35 1.48
CA ASP A 65 -6.12 6.99 2.52
C ASP A 65 -6.94 5.76 2.11
N LEU A 66 -7.33 5.67 0.84
CA LEU A 66 -8.11 4.54 0.32
C LEU A 66 -7.32 3.24 0.37
N ILE A 67 -6.08 3.24 -0.15
CA ILE A 67 -5.23 2.06 -0.08
C ILE A 67 -4.84 1.72 1.37
N ALA A 68 -4.69 2.71 2.25
CA ALA A 68 -4.40 2.45 3.65
C ALA A 68 -5.54 1.71 4.37
N MET A 69 -6.80 2.03 4.04
CA MET A 69 -7.97 1.29 4.54
C MET A 69 -7.98 -0.15 4.02
N GLU A 70 -7.75 -0.34 2.72
CA GLU A 70 -7.71 -1.68 2.12
C GLU A 70 -6.62 -2.57 2.74
N ILE A 71 -5.40 -2.02 2.91
CA ILE A 71 -4.31 -2.74 3.59
C ILE A 71 -4.66 -3.04 5.06
N TYR A 72 -5.36 -2.11 5.73
CA TYR A 72 -5.80 -2.34 7.11
C TYR A 72 -6.77 -3.52 7.19
N GLU A 73 -7.76 -3.60 6.30
CA GLU A 73 -8.71 -4.72 6.24
C GLU A 73 -8.03 -6.07 5.92
N LEU A 74 -7.00 -6.07 5.06
CA LEU A 74 -6.22 -7.29 4.79
C LEU A 74 -5.38 -7.74 6.00
N LEU A 75 -4.97 -6.81 6.86
CA LEU A 75 -4.10 -7.08 8.01
C LEU A 75 -4.86 -7.37 9.32
N TYR A 76 -6.08 -6.89 9.50
CA TYR A 76 -6.80 -6.96 10.78
C TYR A 76 -8.25 -7.38 10.60
#